data_AF-A0A835U6F0-F1
#
_entry.id   AF-A0A835U6F0-F1
#
_cell.length_a   1.000
_cell.length_b   1.000
_cell.length_c   1.000
_cell.angle_alpha   90.00
_cell.angle_beta   90.00
_cell.angle_gamma   90.00
#
_symmetry.space_group_name_H-M   'P 1'
#
loop_
_entity.id
_entity.type
_entity.pdbx_description
1 polymer ?
#
loop_
_entity_poly.entity_id
_entity_poly.type
_entity_poly.pdbx_seq_one_letter_code
_entity_poly.pdbx_strand_id
1 'polypeptide(L)'
;MLKEVSKEVQDPDNSSQSLFQSWVASDHPLIGRLGGAGTDFAAFVQHVGIPQLICHLEKADTPRHVPRVTFEEERKGKLEGYPVYHSMYDDFLWMQLYGDPLFHRHVAAANIWGLVALKLADEEFLPFDYLSYASELQENVGVFEREAVGFSISFAPLYNAIEELKKASAKVSNQRKDLEKMGWMAKWKKDPSKVRELNDRLLMTERALTSREGLSGRPWYKHLIYGPSQYNDYESKSFPGIDDAVENAKKLNTSESRRLLQHEVWRVARAISQASLVLSGELK
;
A
#
# COMPACT_ATOMS: atom_id res chain seq x y z
N MET A 1 10.11 5.85 4.70
CA MET A 1 11.00 5.85 3.51
C MET A 1 10.59 6.88 2.47
N LEU A 2 9.41 6.77 1.83
CA LEU A 2 9.03 7.64 0.69
C LEU A 2 9.08 9.13 1.03
N LYS A 3 8.58 9.51 2.21
CA LYS A 3 8.66 10.88 2.74
C LYS A 3 10.09 11.39 2.93
N GLU A 4 11.05 10.50 3.19
CA GLU A 4 12.46 10.90 3.29
C GLU A 4 13.09 11.05 1.91
N VAL A 5 12.85 10.08 1.02
CA VAL A 5 13.32 10.15 -0.38
C VAL A 5 12.83 11.42 -1.07
N SER A 6 11.56 11.79 -0.90
CA SER A 6 11.02 13.00 -1.54
C SER A 6 11.58 14.31 -0.97
N LYS A 7 12.17 14.32 0.23
CA LYS A 7 12.90 15.50 0.75
C LYS A 7 14.26 15.66 0.08
N GLU A 8 14.87 14.56 -0.36
CA GLU A 8 16.17 14.53 -1.03
C GLU A 8 16.08 14.91 -2.52
N VAL A 9 14.87 14.86 -3.10
CA VAL A 9 14.63 15.20 -4.51
C VAL A 9 14.14 16.65 -4.63
N GLN A 10 14.80 17.44 -5.47
CA GLN A 10 14.37 18.80 -5.81
C GLN A 10 13.06 18.79 -6.60
N ASP A 11 12.16 19.72 -6.32
CA ASP A 11 10.96 19.92 -7.14
C ASP A 11 11.36 20.39 -8.56
N PRO A 12 10.94 19.68 -9.64
CA PRO A 12 11.29 20.02 -11.01
C PRO A 12 10.64 21.32 -11.52
N ASP A 13 9.54 21.77 -10.90
CA ASP A 13 8.81 22.99 -11.26
C ASP A 13 9.12 24.16 -10.32
N ASN A 14 9.80 23.91 -9.20
CA ASN A 14 10.21 24.94 -8.25
C ASN A 14 11.55 24.62 -7.57
N SER A 15 12.63 25.22 -8.09
CA SER A 15 13.99 25.02 -7.58
C SER A 15 14.25 25.58 -6.17
N SER A 16 13.27 26.23 -5.52
CA SER A 16 13.38 26.70 -4.13
C SER A 16 12.94 25.69 -3.08
N GLN A 17 12.34 24.56 -3.48
CA GLN A 17 11.76 23.59 -2.56
C GLN A 17 12.00 22.13 -2.97
N SER A 18 12.01 21.23 -1.98
CA SER A 18 11.99 19.78 -2.21
C SER A 18 10.64 19.32 -2.73
N LEU A 19 10.64 18.17 -3.42
CA LEU A 19 9.44 17.52 -3.89
C LEU A 19 8.49 17.15 -2.73
N PHE A 20 9.04 16.82 -1.56
CA PHE A 20 8.25 16.59 -0.34
C PHE A 20 7.44 17.81 0.08
N GLN A 21 8.02 19.02 0.02
CA GLN A 21 7.31 20.25 0.38
C GLN A 21 6.14 20.50 -0.56
N SER A 22 6.33 20.30 -1.87
CA SER A 22 5.28 20.44 -2.88
C SER A 22 4.18 19.40 -2.70
N TRP A 23 4.57 18.15 -2.43
CA TRP A 23 3.64 17.05 -2.20
C TRP A 23 2.77 17.28 -0.96
N VAL A 24 3.36 17.66 0.18
CA VAL A 24 2.61 17.92 1.43
C VAL A 24 1.72 19.15 1.31
N ALA A 25 2.10 20.13 0.50
CA ALA A 25 1.29 21.32 0.22
C ALA A 25 0.19 21.08 -0.83
N SER A 26 0.16 19.92 -1.48
CA SER A 26 -0.85 19.58 -2.48
C SER A 26 -2.19 19.22 -1.83
N ASP A 27 -3.27 19.23 -2.62
CA ASP A 27 -4.60 18.84 -2.16
C ASP A 27 -4.70 17.34 -1.79
N HIS A 28 -3.67 16.53 -2.11
CA HIS A 28 -3.67 15.08 -1.94
C HIS A 28 -2.33 14.56 -1.40
N PRO A 29 -1.99 14.89 -0.14
CA PRO A 29 -0.71 14.54 0.46
C PRO A 29 -0.64 13.07 0.93
N LEU A 30 -1.72 12.30 0.74
CA LEU A 30 -1.82 10.92 1.21
C LEU A 30 -1.12 9.96 0.25
N ILE A 31 -0.52 8.92 0.81
CA ILE A 31 -0.03 7.77 0.04
C ILE A 31 -1.20 6.82 -0.08
N GLY A 32 -1.70 6.56 -1.28
CA GLY A 32 -2.73 5.54 -1.46
C GLY A 32 -2.18 4.13 -1.53
N ARG A 33 -3.06 3.17 -1.82
CA ARG A 33 -2.77 1.74 -1.72
C ARG A 33 -2.94 1.04 -3.05
N LEU A 34 -1.97 0.18 -3.36
CA LEU A 34 -1.93 -0.66 -4.56
C LEU A 34 -2.92 -1.81 -4.47
N GLY A 35 -4.19 -1.51 -4.71
CA GLY A 35 -5.27 -2.50 -4.81
C GLY A 35 -5.65 -2.80 -6.25
N GLY A 36 -5.39 -1.89 -7.19
CA GLY A 36 -5.74 -2.09 -8.59
C GLY A 36 -4.95 -3.20 -9.28
N ALA A 37 -5.36 -3.50 -10.50
CA ALA A 37 -4.72 -4.45 -11.42
C ALA A 37 -4.29 -3.79 -12.75
N GLY A 38 -4.29 -2.46 -12.81
CA GLY A 38 -4.06 -1.68 -14.03
C GLY A 38 -2.63 -1.67 -14.58
N THR A 39 -1.67 -2.33 -13.91
CA THR A 39 -0.25 -2.36 -14.31
C THR A 39 0.45 -3.60 -13.73
N ASP A 40 1.72 -3.80 -14.08
CA ASP A 40 2.48 -5.03 -13.81
C ASP A 40 2.66 -5.34 -12.32
N PHE A 41 2.56 -4.34 -11.43
CA PHE A 41 2.65 -4.57 -9.98
C PHE A 41 1.62 -5.58 -9.49
N ALA A 42 0.49 -5.73 -10.19
CA ALA A 42 -0.65 -6.54 -9.79
C ALA A 42 -0.24 -8.00 -9.52
N ALA A 43 0.57 -8.60 -10.40
CA ALA A 43 1.02 -9.97 -10.21
C ALA A 43 1.86 -10.13 -8.92
N PHE A 44 2.65 -9.12 -8.56
CA PHE A 44 3.52 -9.18 -7.40
C PHE A 44 2.76 -8.99 -6.08
N VAL A 45 1.92 -7.96 -5.98
CA VAL A 45 1.18 -7.68 -4.74
C VAL A 45 -0.09 -8.51 -4.63
N GLN A 46 -0.91 -8.56 -5.68
CA GLN A 46 -2.22 -9.20 -5.63
C GLN A 46 -2.15 -10.72 -5.66
N HIS A 47 -1.18 -11.29 -6.39
CA HIS A 47 -1.07 -12.75 -6.54
C HIS A 47 0.00 -13.38 -5.64
N VAL A 48 1.12 -12.69 -5.42
CA VAL A 48 2.29 -13.26 -4.73
C VAL A 48 2.49 -12.70 -3.32
N GLY A 49 1.92 -11.55 -2.99
CA GLY A 49 2.06 -10.89 -1.70
C GLY A 49 3.45 -10.26 -1.49
N ILE A 50 4.01 -9.66 -2.54
CA ILE A 50 5.25 -8.89 -2.46
C ILE A 50 4.89 -7.41 -2.34
N PRO A 51 5.41 -6.66 -1.35
CA PRO A 51 5.19 -5.22 -1.25
C PRO A 51 5.62 -4.53 -2.54
N GLN A 52 4.75 -3.69 -3.08
CA GLN A 52 5.00 -2.92 -4.29
C GLN A 52 4.86 -1.43 -4.02
N LEU A 53 5.48 -0.65 -4.90
CA LEU A 53 5.40 0.80 -4.92
C LEU A 53 5.15 1.25 -6.36
N ILE A 54 4.37 2.30 -6.53
CA ILE A 54 4.33 3.08 -7.76
C ILE A 54 4.35 4.56 -7.41
N CYS A 55 5.04 5.38 -8.19
CA CYS A 55 4.96 6.83 -8.08
C CYS A 55 4.74 7.45 -9.45
N HIS A 56 3.85 8.43 -9.50
CA HIS A 56 3.62 9.23 -10.69
C HIS A 56 3.87 10.70 -10.36
N LEU A 57 4.56 11.39 -11.25
CA LEU A 57 4.68 12.85 -11.23
C LEU A 57 3.76 13.39 -12.31
N GLU A 58 2.74 14.11 -11.88
CA GLU A 58 1.80 14.73 -12.80
C GLU A 58 1.86 16.24 -12.69
N LYS A 59 1.54 16.91 -13.80
CA LYS A 59 1.26 18.34 -13.81
C LYS A 59 -0.12 18.56 -13.21
N ALA A 60 -0.25 19.35 -12.15
CA ALA A 60 -1.57 19.68 -11.64
C ALA A 60 -2.33 20.57 -12.64
N ASP A 61 -3.57 20.19 -12.97
CA ASP A 61 -4.54 21.03 -13.72
C ASP A 61 -5.08 22.20 -12.86
N THR A 62 -4.36 22.61 -11.82
CA THR A 62 -4.75 23.75 -10.98
C THR A 62 -4.05 25.03 -11.46
N PRO A 63 -4.66 26.22 -11.24
CA PRO A 63 -4.07 27.50 -11.64
C PRO A 63 -2.65 27.75 -11.10
N ARG A 64 -2.21 26.98 -10.10
CA ARG A 64 -0.94 27.15 -9.38
C ARG A 64 0.23 26.36 -9.95
N HIS A 65 0.04 25.53 -10.98
CA HIS A 65 1.14 24.83 -11.69
C HIS A 65 2.11 24.08 -10.75
N VAL A 66 1.61 23.46 -9.68
CA VAL A 66 2.43 22.69 -8.73
C VAL A 66 2.49 21.24 -9.19
N PRO A 67 3.66 20.56 -9.17
CA PRO A 67 3.73 19.15 -9.51
C PRO A 67 3.01 18.32 -8.44
N ARG A 68 2.20 17.38 -8.92
CA ARG A 68 1.46 16.43 -8.09
C ARG A 68 2.28 15.15 -8.03
N VAL A 69 2.88 14.87 -6.88
CA VAL A 69 3.36 13.52 -6.59
C VAL A 69 2.16 12.72 -6.13
N THR A 70 1.77 11.72 -6.91
CA THR A 70 0.69 10.82 -6.52
C THR A 70 1.25 9.42 -6.36
N PHE A 71 1.01 8.85 -5.19
CA PHE A 71 1.11 7.42 -4.95
C PHE A 71 -0.34 6.92 -4.97
N GLU A 72 -0.73 6.35 -6.12
CA GLU A 72 -2.07 5.87 -6.53
C GLU A 72 -3.26 6.30 -5.65
N GLU A 73 -4.10 7.21 -6.15
CA GLU A 73 -5.33 7.64 -5.48
C GLU A 73 -6.56 7.34 -6.36
N GLU A 74 -7.68 7.01 -5.72
CA GLU A 74 -9.01 6.90 -6.32
C GLU A 74 -9.45 8.25 -6.93
N ARG A 75 -9.43 8.37 -8.26
CA ARG A 75 -9.91 9.58 -8.97
C ARG A 75 -11.41 9.47 -9.27
N LYS A 76 -12.26 10.01 -8.39
CA LYS A 76 -13.69 10.18 -8.72
C LYS A 76 -13.91 11.37 -9.67
N GLY A 77 -14.23 11.08 -10.94
CA GLY A 77 -15.00 12.01 -11.78
C GLY A 77 -14.24 12.99 -12.69
N LYS A 78 -12.96 12.77 -13.02
CA LYS A 78 -12.26 13.45 -14.13
C LYS A 78 -11.64 12.41 -15.05
N LEU A 79 -11.51 12.72 -16.35
CA LEU A 79 -10.91 11.85 -17.38
C LEU A 79 -9.78 11.01 -16.78
N GLU A 80 -9.98 9.69 -16.74
CA GLU A 80 -9.00 8.75 -16.23
C GLU A 80 -7.79 8.76 -17.18
N GLY A 81 -6.65 9.26 -16.68
CA GLY A 81 -5.41 9.37 -17.45
C GLY A 81 -5.17 10.75 -18.05
N TYR A 82 -4.14 10.84 -18.90
CA TYR A 82 -3.79 12.04 -19.63
C TYR A 82 -4.40 12.02 -21.04
N PRO A 83 -4.63 13.17 -21.71
CA PRO A 83 -5.55 13.27 -22.85
C PRO A 83 -5.25 12.39 -24.06
N VAL A 84 -4.01 11.94 -24.24
CA VAL A 84 -3.58 11.14 -25.40
C VAL A 84 -3.34 9.66 -25.05
N TYR A 85 -3.63 9.25 -23.82
CA TYR A 85 -3.45 7.87 -23.36
C TYR A 85 -4.07 6.84 -24.30
N HIS A 86 -3.32 5.77 -24.61
CA HIS A 86 -3.74 4.69 -25.53
C HIS A 86 -4.16 5.17 -26.93
N SER A 87 -3.63 6.32 -27.38
CA SER A 87 -3.88 6.84 -28.72
C SER A 87 -2.59 6.90 -29.54
N MET A 88 -2.72 7.10 -30.85
CA MET A 88 -1.57 7.34 -31.73
C MET A 88 -0.83 8.66 -31.45
N TYR A 89 -1.42 9.55 -30.63
CA TYR A 89 -0.83 10.83 -30.23
C TYR A 89 0.00 10.73 -28.95
N ASP A 90 0.03 9.56 -28.31
CA ASP A 90 0.99 9.24 -27.24
C ASP A 90 2.36 8.95 -27.85
N ASP A 91 3.02 10.03 -28.27
CA ASP A 91 4.30 9.97 -28.95
C ASP A 91 5.35 10.86 -28.28
N PHE A 92 6.60 10.72 -28.75
CA PHE A 92 7.73 11.49 -28.25
C PHE A 92 7.53 13.01 -28.41
N LEU A 93 6.85 13.44 -29.49
CA LEU A 93 6.64 14.85 -29.77
C LEU A 93 5.67 15.46 -28.74
N TRP A 94 4.58 14.76 -28.41
CA TRP A 94 3.66 15.17 -27.35
C TRP A 94 4.39 15.28 -26.00
N MET A 95 5.23 14.30 -25.67
CA MET A 95 5.99 14.33 -24.43
C MET A 95 6.96 15.53 -24.38
N GLN A 96 7.71 15.77 -25.45
CA GLN A 96 8.68 16.85 -25.53
C GLN A 96 8.04 18.24 -25.49
N LEU A 97 6.85 18.40 -26.10
CA LEU A 97 6.18 19.69 -26.22
C LEU A 97 5.22 20.00 -25.06
N TYR A 98 4.55 18.98 -24.51
CA TYR A 98 3.43 19.17 -23.58
C TYR A 98 3.57 18.37 -22.29
N GLY A 99 3.99 17.10 -22.37
CA GLY A 99 4.06 16.20 -21.22
C GLY A 99 5.12 16.63 -20.21
N ASP A 100 6.38 16.73 -20.65
CA ASP A 100 7.50 17.17 -19.82
C ASP A 100 8.58 17.88 -20.66
N PRO A 101 8.35 19.15 -21.06
CA PRO A 101 9.37 19.93 -21.74
C PRO A 101 10.67 19.96 -20.93
N LEU A 102 11.79 19.71 -21.60
CA LEU A 102 13.14 19.60 -20.99
C LEU A 102 13.35 18.38 -20.05
N PHE A 103 12.36 17.49 -19.90
CA PHE A 103 12.45 16.22 -19.16
C PHE A 103 12.81 16.35 -17.67
N HIS A 104 12.58 17.51 -17.04
CA HIS A 104 12.94 17.71 -15.63
C HIS A 104 12.12 16.84 -14.67
N ARG A 105 10.83 16.57 -14.96
CA ARG A 105 10.03 15.65 -14.14
C ARG A 105 10.48 14.20 -14.31
N HIS A 106 10.87 13.79 -15.52
CA HIS A 106 11.46 12.46 -15.73
C HIS A 106 12.75 12.29 -14.91
N VAL A 107 13.60 13.31 -14.85
CA VAL A 107 14.79 13.32 -13.99
C VAL A 107 14.40 13.21 -12.50
N ALA A 108 13.40 13.98 -12.05
CA ALA A 108 12.92 13.89 -10.68
C ALA A 108 12.34 12.50 -10.34
N ALA A 109 11.54 11.91 -11.23
CA ALA A 109 11.03 10.55 -11.08
C ALA A 109 12.15 9.51 -11.04
N ALA A 110 13.15 9.62 -11.92
CA ALA A 110 14.32 8.76 -11.91
C ALA A 110 15.11 8.87 -10.59
N ASN A 111 15.25 10.08 -10.03
CA ASN A 111 15.87 10.28 -8.73
C ASN A 111 15.09 9.61 -7.59
N ILE A 112 13.75 9.71 -7.58
CA ILE A 112 12.93 9.00 -6.58
C ILE A 112 13.15 7.49 -6.69
N TRP A 113 13.02 6.92 -7.90
CA TRP A 113 13.18 5.49 -8.11
C TRP A 113 14.59 4.99 -7.76
N GLY A 114 15.62 5.74 -8.14
CA GLY A 114 17.00 5.44 -7.80
C GLY A 114 17.24 5.43 -6.30
N LEU A 115 16.78 6.47 -5.59
CA LEU A 115 16.92 6.56 -4.13
C LEU A 115 16.12 5.50 -3.39
N VAL A 116 14.90 5.17 -3.85
CA VAL A 116 14.12 4.07 -3.30
C VAL A 116 14.85 2.74 -3.51
N ALA A 117 15.36 2.47 -4.72
CA ALA A 117 16.08 1.25 -5.02
C ALA A 117 17.34 1.11 -4.15
N LEU A 118 18.13 2.18 -4.01
CA LEU A 118 19.30 2.21 -3.14
C LEU A 118 18.93 1.95 -1.68
N LYS A 119 17.89 2.61 -1.15
CA LYS A 119 17.44 2.37 0.22
C LYS A 119 16.95 0.93 0.42
N LEU A 120 16.20 0.36 -0.51
CA LEU A 120 15.73 -1.02 -0.38
C LEU A 120 16.86 -2.06 -0.54
N ALA A 121 17.91 -1.76 -1.30
CA ALA A 121 19.04 -2.66 -1.53
C ALA A 121 20.10 -2.61 -0.41
N ASP A 122 20.37 -1.41 0.12
CA ASP A 122 21.54 -1.17 0.97
C ASP A 122 21.21 -0.92 2.45
N GLU A 123 19.96 -0.60 2.81
CA GLU A 123 19.59 -0.39 4.22
C GLU A 123 19.70 -1.70 5.01
N GLU A 124 20.33 -1.63 6.19
CA GLU A 124 20.51 -2.79 7.07
C GLU A 124 19.16 -3.42 7.48
N PHE A 125 18.14 -2.58 7.68
CA PHE A 125 16.79 -2.99 8.02
C PHE A 125 15.80 -2.52 6.97
N LEU A 126 14.95 -3.43 6.48
CA LEU A 126 13.90 -3.09 5.54
C LEU A 126 13.00 -2.00 6.12
N PRO A 127 12.72 -0.91 5.37
CA PRO A 127 12.01 0.25 5.89
C PRO A 127 10.49 0.09 5.82
N PHE A 128 9.98 -1.09 6.22
CA PHE A 128 8.55 -1.40 6.27
C PHE A 128 7.96 -0.99 7.62
N ASP A 129 6.82 -0.30 7.58
CA ASP A 129 6.14 0.25 8.75
C ASP A 129 4.75 -0.39 8.92
N TYR A 130 4.75 -1.56 9.58
CA TYR A 130 3.51 -2.27 9.91
C TYR A 130 2.72 -1.60 11.04
N LEU A 131 3.31 -0.65 11.78
CA LEU A 131 2.59 0.11 12.80
C LEU A 131 1.61 1.09 12.14
N SER A 132 2.09 1.87 11.16
CA SER A 132 1.22 2.73 10.35
C SER A 132 0.21 1.90 9.54
N TYR A 133 0.62 0.73 9.04
CA TYR A 133 -0.27 -0.19 8.34
C TYR A 133 -1.43 -0.64 9.23
N ALA A 134 -1.16 -1.09 10.47
CA ALA A 134 -2.19 -1.51 11.41
C ALA A 134 -3.18 -0.39 11.78
N SER A 135 -2.67 0.84 11.95
CA SER A 135 -3.53 2.02 12.16
C SER A 135 -4.49 2.26 11.00
N GLU A 136 -4.00 2.15 9.77
CA GLU A 136 -4.85 2.31 8.58
C GLU A 136 -5.89 1.19 8.45
N LEU A 137 -5.52 -0.06 8.76
CA LEU A 137 -6.49 -1.16 8.78
C LEU A 137 -7.62 -0.87 9.76
N GLN A 138 -7.31 -0.33 10.94
CA GLN A 138 -8.31 0.01 11.93
C GLN A 138 -9.28 1.08 11.42
N GLU A 139 -8.80 2.10 10.71
CA GLU A 139 -9.63 3.13 10.08
C GLU A 139 -10.54 2.53 8.98
N ASN A 140 -9.98 1.65 8.15
CA ASN A 140 -10.71 0.95 7.09
C ASN A 140 -11.84 0.07 7.66
N VAL A 141 -11.62 -0.64 8.78
CA VAL A 141 -12.70 -1.41 9.44
C VAL A 141 -13.85 -0.51 9.87
N GLY A 142 -13.55 0.69 10.37
CA GLY A 142 -14.56 1.66 10.78
C GLY A 142 -15.46 2.12 9.62
N VAL A 143 -14.97 2.11 8.37
CA VAL A 143 -15.79 2.37 7.18
C VAL A 143 -16.83 1.27 7.00
N PHE A 144 -16.42 0.01 6.99
CA PHE A 144 -17.31 -1.14 6.81
C PHE A 144 -18.31 -1.31 7.96
N GLU A 145 -17.91 -0.97 9.19
CA GLU A 145 -18.81 -1.00 10.35
C GLU A 145 -19.98 -0.03 10.18
N ARG A 146 -19.73 1.18 9.63
CA ARG A 146 -20.79 2.15 9.31
C ARG A 146 -21.67 1.69 8.16
N GLU A 147 -21.11 0.99 7.19
CA GLU A 147 -21.86 0.47 6.04
C GLU A 147 -22.71 -0.76 6.35
N ALA A 148 -22.31 -1.55 7.34
CA ALA A 148 -22.99 -2.78 7.76
C ALA A 148 -24.00 -2.56 8.91
N VAL A 149 -24.35 -1.31 9.21
CA VAL A 149 -25.35 -0.97 10.24
C VAL A 149 -26.67 -1.67 9.92
N GLY A 150 -27.18 -2.42 10.90
CA GLY A 150 -28.42 -3.20 10.79
C GLY A 150 -28.26 -4.66 10.34
N PHE A 151 -27.05 -5.10 9.98
CA PHE A 151 -26.80 -6.50 9.59
C PHE A 151 -26.44 -7.44 10.75
N SER A 152 -26.32 -6.91 11.99
CA SER A 152 -25.93 -7.68 13.19
C SER A 152 -24.61 -8.46 13.00
N ILE A 153 -23.60 -7.82 12.40
CA ILE A 153 -22.27 -8.38 12.15
C ILE A 153 -21.31 -7.95 13.25
N SER A 154 -20.45 -8.86 13.70
CA SER A 154 -19.37 -8.54 14.64
C SER A 154 -18.05 -8.35 13.90
N PHE A 155 -17.49 -7.14 13.99
CA PHE A 155 -16.14 -6.80 13.53
C PHE A 155 -15.08 -6.99 14.64
N ALA A 156 -15.48 -7.41 15.85
CA ALA A 156 -14.56 -7.64 16.97
C ALA A 156 -13.39 -8.59 16.64
N PRO A 157 -13.57 -9.70 15.90
CA PRO A 157 -12.44 -10.55 15.50
C PRO A 157 -11.38 -9.80 14.70
N LEU A 158 -11.81 -8.88 13.83
CA LEU A 158 -10.93 -8.13 12.96
C LEU A 158 -10.18 -7.04 13.74
N TYR A 159 -10.85 -6.30 14.62
CA TYR A 159 -10.20 -5.36 15.53
C TYR A 159 -9.17 -6.06 16.44
N ASN A 160 -9.51 -7.23 16.99
CA ASN A 160 -8.58 -8.00 17.82
C ASN A 160 -7.34 -8.42 17.02
N ALA A 161 -7.51 -8.90 15.78
CA ALA A 161 -6.39 -9.28 14.92
C ALA A 161 -5.48 -8.08 14.57
N ILE A 162 -6.07 -6.92 14.29
CA ILE A 162 -5.32 -5.67 14.01
C ILE A 162 -4.53 -5.22 15.25
N GLU A 163 -5.10 -5.33 16.45
CA GLU A 163 -4.41 -5.01 17.69
C GLU A 163 -3.21 -5.96 17.94
N GLU A 164 -3.35 -7.25 17.62
CA GLU A 164 -2.21 -8.19 17.66
C GLU A 164 -1.13 -7.83 16.63
N LEU A 165 -1.49 -7.42 15.41
CA LEU A 165 -0.53 -6.91 14.42
C LEU A 165 0.19 -5.66 14.93
N LYS A 166 -0.53 -4.74 15.59
CA LYS A 166 0.03 -3.53 16.19
C LYS A 166 1.04 -3.86 17.29
N LYS A 167 0.71 -4.81 18.18
CA LYS A 167 1.64 -5.32 19.22
C LYS A 167 2.88 -5.96 18.60
N ALA A 168 2.70 -6.81 17.58
CA ALA A 168 3.80 -7.45 16.86
C ALA A 168 4.72 -6.40 16.18
N SER A 169 4.12 -5.37 15.59
CA SER A 169 4.85 -4.26 14.96
C SER A 169 5.66 -3.45 15.98
N ALA A 170 5.10 -3.18 17.16
CA ALA A 170 5.81 -2.52 18.25
C ALA A 170 6.98 -3.37 18.78
N LYS A 171 6.78 -4.69 18.91
CA LYS A 171 7.83 -5.65 19.27
C LYS A 171 8.99 -5.60 18.27
N VAL A 172 8.72 -5.68 16.97
CA VAL A 172 9.75 -5.61 15.90
C VAL A 172 10.46 -4.26 15.90
N SER A 173 9.71 -3.17 16.09
CA SER A 173 10.30 -1.81 16.16
C SER A 173 11.28 -1.67 17.32
N ASN A 174 10.96 -2.26 18.48
CA ASN A 174 11.87 -2.28 19.62
C ASN A 174 13.08 -3.19 19.37
N GLN A 175 12.88 -4.39 18.80
CA GLN A 175 13.97 -5.28 18.39
C GLN A 175 14.95 -4.60 17.43
N ARG A 176 14.42 -3.87 16.44
CA ARG A 176 15.21 -3.05 15.52
C ARG A 176 16.03 -2.00 16.27
N LYS A 177 15.42 -1.20 17.15
CA LYS A 177 16.12 -0.17 17.94
C LYS A 177 17.23 -0.75 18.81
N ASP A 178 17.00 -1.92 19.40
CA ASP A 178 18.00 -2.59 20.24
C ASP A 178 19.18 -3.09 19.41
N LEU A 179 18.92 -3.62 18.21
CA LEU A 179 19.97 -4.00 17.26
C LEU A 179 20.71 -2.76 16.73
N GLU A 180 20.02 -1.65 16.43
CA GLU A 180 20.63 -0.39 15.97
C GLU A 180 21.61 0.20 17.00
N LYS A 181 21.32 0.06 18.31
CA LYS A 181 22.21 0.52 19.39
C LYS A 181 23.50 -0.32 19.53
N MET A 182 23.52 -1.54 19.02
CA MET A 182 24.74 -2.36 19.04
C MET A 182 25.77 -1.78 18.06
N GLY A 183 27.01 -1.57 18.50
CA GLY A 183 28.06 -1.06 17.61
C GLY A 183 28.27 -1.97 16.39
N TRP A 184 28.53 -1.37 15.21
CA TRP A 184 28.67 -2.08 13.93
C TRP A 184 29.58 -3.32 14.00
N MET A 185 30.72 -3.21 14.69
CA MET A 185 31.67 -4.32 14.91
C MET A 185 31.10 -5.47 15.77
N ALA A 186 30.20 -5.17 16.71
CA ALA A 186 29.55 -6.17 17.56
C ALA A 186 28.42 -6.88 16.79
N LYS A 187 27.68 -6.17 15.93
CA LYS A 187 26.66 -6.76 15.05
C LYS A 187 27.27 -7.73 14.05
N TRP A 188 28.33 -7.32 13.34
CA TRP A 188 28.99 -8.15 12.31
C TRP A 188 29.65 -9.40 12.87
N LYS A 189 30.18 -9.37 14.10
CA LYS A 189 30.87 -10.51 14.71
C LYS A 189 29.95 -11.52 15.40
N LYS A 190 28.70 -11.17 15.74
CA LYS A 190 27.82 -12.06 16.53
C LYS A 190 26.40 -12.24 16.01
N ASP A 191 25.83 -11.31 15.26
CA ASP A 191 24.38 -11.25 15.01
C ASP A 191 23.90 -10.98 13.55
N PRO A 192 24.63 -11.26 12.43
CA PRO A 192 24.07 -11.12 11.08
C PRO A 192 22.77 -11.93 10.88
N SER A 193 22.65 -13.07 11.55
CA SER A 193 21.46 -13.91 11.52
C SER A 193 20.23 -13.23 12.11
N LYS A 194 20.37 -12.41 13.16
CA LYS A 194 19.23 -11.70 13.78
C LYS A 194 18.70 -10.57 12.92
N VAL A 195 19.60 -9.81 12.27
CA VAL A 195 19.21 -8.78 11.30
C VAL A 195 18.48 -9.44 10.12
N ARG A 196 19.05 -10.55 9.61
CA ARG A 196 18.44 -11.31 8.53
C ARG A 196 17.07 -11.86 8.90
N GLU A 197 16.94 -12.48 10.07
CA GLU A 197 15.68 -13.03 10.58
C GLU A 197 14.61 -11.94 10.71
N LEU A 198 14.97 -10.76 11.24
CA LEU A 198 14.05 -9.63 11.36
C LEU A 198 13.58 -9.16 9.97
N ASN A 199 14.49 -9.03 8.99
CA ASN A 199 14.15 -8.66 7.61
C ASN A 199 13.30 -9.73 6.91
N ASP A 200 13.58 -11.02 7.12
CA ASP A 200 12.76 -12.10 6.58
C ASP A 200 11.33 -12.04 7.16
N ARG A 201 11.18 -11.76 8.47
CA ARG A 201 9.86 -11.56 9.09
C ARG A 201 9.11 -10.37 8.50
N LEU A 202 9.78 -9.23 8.31
CA LEU A 202 9.20 -8.06 7.65
C LEU A 202 8.72 -8.40 6.23
N LEU A 203 9.52 -9.11 5.45
CA LEU A 203 9.18 -9.48 4.07
C LEU A 203 8.05 -10.52 3.99
N MET A 204 8.05 -11.50 4.89
CA MET A 204 7.04 -12.58 4.91
C MET A 204 5.69 -12.12 5.47
N THR A 205 5.65 -11.01 6.21
CA THR A 205 4.40 -10.47 6.76
C THR A 205 3.40 -10.13 5.66
N GLU A 206 3.84 -9.49 4.56
CA GLU A 206 2.96 -9.19 3.42
C GLU A 206 2.42 -10.46 2.75
N ARG A 207 3.27 -11.47 2.60
CA ARG A 207 2.89 -12.76 2.00
C ARG A 207 1.83 -13.48 2.83
N ALA A 208 1.88 -13.34 4.14
CA ALA A 208 0.90 -13.93 5.05
C ALA A 208 -0.49 -13.30 4.94
N LEU A 209 -0.62 -12.14 4.28
CA LEU A 209 -1.90 -11.49 3.99
C LEU A 209 -2.57 -12.05 2.72
N THR A 210 -1.96 -13.05 2.07
CA THR A 210 -2.53 -13.73 0.90
C THR A 210 -3.24 -15.03 1.27
N SER A 211 -4.30 -15.38 0.54
CA SER A 211 -5.01 -16.65 0.64
C SER A 211 -4.83 -17.47 -0.63
N ARG A 212 -4.60 -18.78 -0.47
CA ARG A 212 -4.41 -19.70 -1.60
C ARG A 212 -5.65 -19.78 -2.49
N GLU A 213 -6.83 -19.67 -1.89
CA GLU A 213 -8.13 -19.72 -2.54
C GLU A 213 -8.45 -18.46 -3.34
N GLY A 214 -7.85 -17.32 -2.95
CA GLY A 214 -8.14 -16.01 -3.53
C GLY A 214 -9.54 -15.48 -3.23
N LEU A 215 -9.88 -14.32 -3.78
CA LEU A 215 -11.17 -13.68 -3.54
C LEU A 215 -12.32 -14.52 -4.13
N SER A 216 -13.50 -14.43 -3.52
CA SER A 216 -14.68 -15.17 -3.98
C SER A 216 -15.02 -14.79 -5.42
N GLY A 217 -15.14 -15.77 -6.31
CA GLY A 217 -15.35 -15.56 -7.74
C GLY A 217 -14.14 -14.98 -8.49
N ARG A 218 -13.05 -14.61 -7.79
CA ARG A 218 -11.83 -14.04 -8.37
C ARG A 218 -10.56 -14.68 -7.77
N PRO A 219 -10.33 -15.99 -8.00
CA PRO A 219 -9.28 -16.76 -7.33
C PRO A 219 -7.85 -16.34 -7.69
N TRP A 220 -7.67 -15.54 -8.75
CA TRP A 220 -6.37 -15.00 -9.12
C TRP A 220 -5.91 -13.90 -8.16
N TYR A 221 -6.83 -13.09 -7.62
CA TYR A 221 -6.52 -12.09 -6.60
C TYR A 221 -6.45 -12.78 -5.24
N LYS A 222 -5.26 -12.88 -4.67
CA LYS A 222 -4.99 -13.61 -3.43
C LYS A 222 -4.84 -12.71 -2.21
N HIS A 223 -4.48 -11.46 -2.42
CA HIS A 223 -4.27 -10.51 -1.34
C HIS A 223 -5.60 -10.09 -0.70
N LEU A 224 -5.73 -10.27 0.63
CA LEU A 224 -6.99 -10.11 1.35
C LEU A 224 -7.21 -8.70 1.91
N ILE A 225 -6.18 -7.87 1.92
CA ILE A 225 -6.21 -6.55 2.58
C ILE A 225 -6.46 -5.42 1.59
N TYR A 226 -5.81 -5.47 0.43
CA TYR A 226 -6.01 -4.55 -0.68
C TYR A 226 -6.15 -5.35 -1.94
N GLY A 227 -7.12 -4.99 -2.78
CA GLY A 227 -7.33 -5.62 -4.07
C GLY A 227 -8.34 -4.84 -4.90
N PRO A 228 -8.62 -5.28 -6.13
CA PRO A 228 -9.46 -4.50 -7.02
C PRO A 228 -10.91 -4.54 -6.55
N SER A 229 -11.64 -3.47 -6.85
CA SER A 229 -13.10 -3.44 -6.78
C SER A 229 -13.71 -4.53 -7.65
N GLN A 230 -14.89 -5.05 -7.29
CA GLN A 230 -15.59 -6.07 -8.08
C GLN A 230 -15.92 -5.59 -9.49
N TYR A 231 -16.15 -4.28 -9.69
CA TYR A 231 -16.61 -3.72 -10.96
C TYR A 231 -15.58 -2.86 -11.68
N ASN A 232 -14.44 -2.57 -11.03
CA ASN A 232 -13.39 -1.76 -11.61
C ASN A 232 -12.02 -2.27 -11.17
N ASP A 233 -11.31 -2.94 -12.07
CA ASP A 233 -9.97 -3.46 -11.82
C ASP A 233 -8.93 -2.33 -11.58
N TYR A 234 -9.20 -1.08 -11.94
CA TYR A 234 -8.34 0.06 -11.63
C TYR A 234 -8.57 0.64 -10.22
N GLU A 235 -9.70 0.33 -9.60
CA GLU A 235 -10.07 0.87 -8.29
C GLU A 235 -9.51 0.00 -7.17
N SER A 236 -8.80 0.63 -6.24
CA SER A 236 -8.27 -0.01 -5.04
C SER A 236 -9.32 -0.04 -3.93
N LYS A 237 -9.61 -1.24 -3.41
CA LYS A 237 -10.47 -1.43 -2.24
C LYS A 237 -9.69 -2.02 -1.09
N SER A 238 -9.92 -1.50 0.11
CA SER A 238 -9.53 -2.16 1.35
C SER A 238 -10.50 -3.30 1.64
N PHE A 239 -9.98 -4.43 2.13
CA PHE A 239 -10.72 -5.65 2.42
C PHE A 239 -11.71 -6.04 1.30
N PRO A 240 -11.26 -6.27 0.05
CA PRO A 240 -12.15 -6.43 -1.10
C PRO A 240 -13.18 -7.56 -0.95
N GLY A 241 -12.85 -8.64 -0.23
CA GLY A 241 -13.83 -9.69 0.09
C GLY A 241 -14.95 -9.23 1.04
N ILE A 242 -14.63 -8.35 2.00
CA ILE A 242 -15.62 -7.74 2.89
C ILE A 242 -16.45 -6.71 2.12
N ASP A 243 -15.82 -5.90 1.28
CA ASP A 243 -16.49 -4.92 0.40
C ASP A 243 -17.56 -5.59 -0.47
N ASP A 244 -17.17 -6.61 -1.25
CA ASP A 244 -18.08 -7.42 -2.07
C ASP A 244 -19.22 -8.02 -1.25
N ALA A 245 -18.93 -8.52 -0.05
CA ALA A 245 -19.92 -9.14 0.82
C ALA A 245 -20.88 -8.13 1.46
N VAL A 246 -20.42 -6.92 1.79
CA VAL A 246 -21.27 -5.81 2.27
C VAL A 246 -22.24 -5.39 1.18
N GLU A 247 -21.76 -5.20 -0.05
CA GLU A 247 -22.62 -4.88 -1.17
C GLU A 247 -23.69 -5.95 -1.41
N ASN A 248 -23.28 -7.22 -1.40
CA ASN A 248 -24.19 -8.33 -1.59
C ASN A 248 -25.25 -8.40 -0.46
N ALA A 249 -24.83 -8.15 0.79
CA ALA A 249 -25.75 -8.08 1.93
C ALA A 249 -26.75 -6.91 1.81
N LYS A 250 -26.32 -5.74 1.31
CA LYS A 250 -27.21 -4.61 1.01
C LYS A 250 -28.21 -4.95 -0.09
N LYS A 251 -27.78 -5.65 -1.15
CA LYS A 251 -28.63 -6.02 -2.30
C LYS A 251 -29.66 -7.10 -1.97
N LEU A 252 -29.24 -8.17 -1.29
CA LEU A 252 -30.09 -9.34 -1.04
C LEU A 252 -30.86 -9.27 0.27
N ASN A 253 -30.29 -8.64 1.30
CA ASN A 253 -30.85 -8.53 2.66
C ASN A 253 -31.34 -9.88 3.26
N THR A 254 -30.61 -10.96 3.00
CA THR A 254 -30.93 -12.31 3.51
C THR A 254 -30.07 -12.68 4.72
N SER A 255 -30.49 -13.68 5.49
CA SER A 255 -29.65 -14.27 6.56
C SER A 255 -28.36 -14.86 6.00
N GLU A 256 -28.43 -15.46 4.81
CA GLU A 256 -27.30 -16.08 4.14
C GLU A 256 -26.26 -15.05 3.69
N SER A 257 -26.67 -13.93 3.07
CA SER A 257 -25.74 -12.86 2.69
C SER A 257 -25.04 -12.24 3.90
N ARG A 258 -25.72 -12.15 5.05
CA ARG A 258 -25.11 -11.69 6.32
C ARG A 258 -24.12 -12.72 6.87
N ARG A 259 -24.41 -14.02 6.75
CA ARG A 259 -23.49 -15.10 7.14
C ARG A 259 -22.20 -15.08 6.31
N LEU A 260 -22.32 -14.83 5.00
CA LEU A 260 -21.15 -14.68 4.11
C LEU A 260 -20.31 -13.44 4.47
N LEU A 261 -20.95 -12.31 4.78
CA LEU A 261 -20.23 -11.14 5.28
C LEU A 261 -19.48 -11.44 6.58
N GLN A 262 -20.13 -12.09 7.55
CA GLN A 262 -19.45 -12.50 8.78
C GLN A 262 -18.29 -13.48 8.51
N HIS A 263 -18.43 -14.37 7.52
CA HIS A 263 -17.39 -15.30 7.11
C HIS A 263 -16.15 -14.56 6.58
N GLU A 264 -16.33 -13.57 5.70
CA GLU A 264 -15.21 -12.77 5.16
C GLU A 264 -14.51 -11.97 6.27
N VAL A 265 -15.25 -11.42 7.25
CA VAL A 265 -14.65 -10.80 8.44
C VAL A 265 -13.73 -11.76 9.20
N TRP A 266 -14.18 -12.99 9.45
CA TRP A 266 -13.35 -14.01 10.11
C TRP A 266 -12.15 -14.45 9.28
N ARG A 267 -12.33 -14.52 7.96
CA ARG A 267 -11.30 -14.91 7.02
C ARG A 267 -10.15 -13.89 7.00
N VAL A 268 -10.48 -12.61 6.87
CA VAL A 268 -9.50 -11.52 6.92
C VAL A 268 -8.84 -11.43 8.30
N ALA A 269 -9.62 -11.53 9.38
CA ALA A 269 -9.08 -11.51 10.74
C ALA A 269 -8.03 -12.62 10.95
N ARG A 270 -8.29 -13.83 10.44
CA ARG A 270 -7.33 -14.95 10.51
C ARG A 270 -6.04 -14.65 9.75
N ALA A 271 -6.13 -14.06 8.57
CA ALA A 271 -4.95 -13.71 7.78
C ALA A 271 -4.10 -12.64 8.50
N ILE A 272 -4.73 -11.62 9.08
CA ILE A 272 -4.04 -10.60 9.88
C ILE A 272 -3.40 -11.22 11.13
N SER A 273 -4.09 -12.12 11.83
CA SER A 273 -3.50 -12.84 12.97
C SER A 273 -2.32 -13.75 12.55
N GLN A 274 -2.37 -14.36 11.37
CA GLN A 274 -1.22 -15.11 10.85
C GLN A 274 -0.06 -14.17 10.52
N ALA A 275 -0.32 -13.04 9.87
CA ALA A 275 0.68 -12.02 9.60
C ALA A 275 1.30 -11.46 10.88
N SER A 276 0.52 -11.26 11.95
CA SER A 276 1.05 -10.82 13.24
C SER A 276 1.97 -11.86 13.88
N LEU A 277 1.66 -13.15 13.76
CA LEU A 277 2.52 -14.24 14.24
C LEU A 277 3.83 -14.37 13.43
N VAL A 278 3.76 -14.20 12.11
CA VAL A 278 4.96 -14.11 11.25
C VAL A 278 5.81 -12.92 11.68
N LEU A 279 5.19 -11.75 11.82
CA LEU A 279 5.88 -10.54 12.20
C LEU A 279 6.50 -10.66 13.59
N SER A 280 5.85 -11.31 14.56
CA SER A 280 6.36 -11.49 15.93
C SER A 280 7.43 -12.59 16.07
N GLY A 281 7.64 -13.41 15.03
CA GLY A 281 8.57 -14.54 15.02
C GLY A 281 8.03 -15.77 15.78
N GLU A 282 6.71 -15.89 15.91
CA GLU A 282 6.05 -16.93 16.70
C GLU A 282 5.39 -18.01 15.83
N LEU A 283 5.36 -17.81 14.51
CA LEU A 283 4.96 -18.85 13.56
C LEU A 283 6.07 -19.92 13.49
N LYS A 284 5.82 -21.08 14.12
CA LYS A 284 6.68 -22.26 14.07
C LYS A 284 6.44 -23.10 12.83
#